data_AF-A0A1I1VUS8-F1
#
_entry.id   AF-A0A1I1VUS8-F1
#
_cell.length_a   1.000
_cell.length_b   1.000
_cell.length_c   1.000
_cell.angle_alpha   90.00
_cell.angle_beta   90.00
_cell.angle_gamma   90.00
#
_symmetry.space_group_name_H-M   'P 1'
#
loop_
_entity.id
_entity.type
_entity.pdbx_description
1 polymer ?
#
loop_
_entity_poly.entity_id
_entity_poly.type
_entity_poly.pdbx_seq_one_letter_code
_entity_poly.pdbx_strand_id
1 'polypeptide(L)'
;MDQDEEKLLLSDNPFAYAVLAGLYMIKSRKNASKRYQYKRRLMELLVKDQKVDARGYAGVLLYFIDYLLEVPTDMKEALQEEIEPMIEEEGIPMGETEFPDSPTLKPIYDKIRKEGKKETTKEIALAMLRKNFADEDILDVTGITEKELNDIKSEL
;
A
#
# COMPACT_ATOMS: atom_id res chain seq x y z
N MET A 1 25.74 -2.76 -21.05
CA MET A 1 25.48 -2.69 -19.60
C MET A 1 25.28 -4.13 -19.16
N ASP A 2 26.30 -4.73 -18.56
CA ASP A 2 26.26 -6.13 -18.11
C ASP A 2 25.99 -6.18 -16.61
N GLN A 3 24.87 -5.58 -16.20
CA GLN A 3 24.33 -5.85 -14.87
C GLN A 3 23.54 -7.14 -14.94
N ASP A 4 23.98 -8.11 -14.16
CA ASP A 4 23.37 -9.43 -14.07
C ASP A 4 22.09 -9.33 -13.24
N GLU A 5 20.96 -9.47 -13.92
CA GLU A 5 19.62 -9.39 -13.32
C GLU A 5 19.45 -10.41 -12.19
N GLU A 6 20.03 -11.60 -12.34
CA GLU A 6 19.96 -12.65 -11.30
C GLU A 6 20.71 -12.23 -10.05
N LYS A 7 21.90 -11.63 -10.19
CA LYS A 7 22.67 -11.13 -9.04
C LYS A 7 21.96 -10.00 -8.30
N LEU A 8 21.28 -9.12 -9.04
CA LEU A 8 20.52 -8.04 -8.42
C LEU A 8 19.30 -8.56 -7.65
N LEU A 9 18.61 -9.58 -8.18
CA LEU A 9 17.47 -10.21 -7.52
C LEU A 9 17.85 -10.99 -6.25
N LEU A 10 19.08 -11.53 -6.20
CA LEU A 10 19.61 -12.24 -5.03
C LEU A 10 20.28 -11.30 -4.00
N SER A 11 20.34 -10.00 -4.28
CA SER A 11 21.04 -9.02 -3.43
C SER A 11 20.19 -8.65 -2.22
N ASP A 12 20.79 -8.70 -1.02
CA ASP A 12 20.16 -8.17 0.20
C ASP A 12 20.13 -6.63 0.25
N ASN A 13 20.74 -5.94 -0.72
CA ASN A 13 20.74 -4.48 -0.80
C ASN A 13 19.40 -3.98 -1.40
N PRO A 14 18.61 -3.18 -0.66
CA PRO A 14 17.30 -2.70 -1.12
C PRO A 14 17.42 -1.80 -2.36
N PHE A 15 18.55 -1.13 -2.57
CA PHE A 15 18.80 -0.34 -3.77
C PHE A 15 19.05 -1.17 -5.02
N ALA A 16 19.21 -2.50 -4.90
CA ALA A 16 19.22 -3.39 -6.06
C ALA A 16 17.92 -3.29 -6.87
N TYR A 17 16.78 -3.06 -6.22
CA TYR A 17 15.50 -2.79 -6.88
C TYR A 17 15.53 -1.51 -7.72
N ALA A 18 16.16 -0.45 -7.23
CA ALA A 18 16.31 0.79 -8.00
C ALA A 18 17.19 0.59 -9.25
N VAL A 19 18.27 -0.20 -9.12
CA VAL A 19 19.14 -0.57 -10.25
C VAL A 19 18.38 -1.44 -11.25
N LEU A 20 17.62 -2.43 -10.79
CA LEU A 20 16.74 -3.26 -11.64
C LEU A 20 15.72 -2.41 -12.38
N ALA A 21 15.11 -1.43 -11.72
CA ALA A 21 14.16 -0.52 -12.35
C ALA A 21 14.81 0.29 -13.49
N GLY A 22 16.04 0.79 -13.28
CA GLY A 22 16.84 1.43 -14.34
C GLY A 22 17.12 0.50 -15.52
N LEU A 23 17.54 -0.74 -15.23
CA LEU A 23 17.77 -1.76 -16.26
C LEU A 23 16.49 -2.07 -17.04
N TYR A 24 15.36 -2.23 -16.36
CA TYR A 24 14.06 -2.52 -16.97
C TYR A 24 13.52 -1.35 -17.79
N MET A 25 13.76 -0.10 -17.37
CA MET A 25 13.45 1.07 -18.18
C MET A 25 14.22 1.05 -19.51
N ILE A 26 15.52 0.71 -19.47
CA ILE A 26 16.35 0.57 -20.67
C ILE A 26 15.90 -0.63 -21.54
N LYS A 27 15.50 -1.75 -20.93
CA LYS A 27 15.05 -2.96 -21.65
C LYS A 27 13.65 -2.82 -22.27
N SER A 28 12.82 -1.92 -21.75
CA SER A 28 11.46 -1.68 -22.22
C SER A 28 11.35 -0.47 -23.14
N ARG A 29 12.15 0.59 -22.97
CA ARG A 29 12.20 1.81 -23.81
C ARG A 29 10.83 2.25 -24.32
N LYS A 30 10.44 1.87 -25.54
CA LYS A 30 9.19 2.30 -26.20
C LYS A 30 8.04 1.29 -26.10
N ASN A 31 8.24 0.15 -25.45
CA ASN A 31 7.25 -0.90 -25.30
C ASN A 31 6.59 -0.79 -23.92
N ALA A 32 5.41 -0.16 -23.90
CA ALA A 32 4.60 0.04 -22.70
C ALA A 32 4.21 -1.29 -22.04
N SER A 33 3.77 -2.29 -22.81
CA SER A 33 3.40 -3.62 -22.27
C SER A 33 4.59 -4.30 -21.59
N LYS A 34 5.79 -4.21 -22.15
CA LYS A 34 7.00 -4.77 -21.52
C LYS A 34 7.37 -4.00 -20.24
N ARG A 35 7.19 -2.67 -20.25
CA ARG A 35 7.40 -1.83 -19.07
C ARG A 35 6.41 -2.16 -17.95
N TYR A 36 5.15 -2.41 -18.30
CA TYR A 36 4.12 -2.88 -17.38
C TYR A 36 4.54 -4.19 -16.69
N GLN A 37 4.95 -5.19 -17.46
CA GLN A 37 5.41 -6.48 -16.90
C GLN A 37 6.56 -6.31 -15.91
N TYR A 38 7.52 -5.42 -16.22
CA TYR A 38 8.62 -5.12 -15.31
C TYR A 38 8.19 -4.35 -14.06
N LYS A 39 7.33 -3.35 -14.21
CA LYS A 39 6.79 -2.57 -13.08
C LYS A 39 6.04 -3.48 -12.12
N ARG A 40 5.14 -4.31 -12.65
CA ARG A 40 4.41 -5.31 -11.87
C ARG A 40 5.35 -6.22 -11.10
N ARG A 41 6.33 -6.82 -11.78
CA ARG A 41 7.28 -7.73 -11.15
C ARG A 41 8.03 -7.05 -9.99
N LEU A 42 8.47 -5.81 -10.15
CA LEU A 42 9.18 -5.11 -9.09
C LEU A 42 8.26 -4.74 -7.92
N MET A 43 7.03 -4.32 -8.19
CA MET A 43 6.06 -4.00 -7.13
C MET A 43 5.68 -5.25 -6.35
N GLU A 44 5.40 -6.37 -7.02
CA GLU A 44 5.13 -7.66 -6.39
C GLU A 44 6.29 -8.11 -5.50
N LEU A 45 7.53 -8.02 -5.99
CA LEU A 45 8.70 -8.38 -5.18
C LEU A 45 8.82 -7.50 -3.94
N LEU A 46 8.63 -6.18 -4.07
CA LEU A 46 8.74 -5.27 -2.93
C LEU A 46 7.62 -5.44 -1.90
N VAL A 47 6.41 -5.78 -2.35
CA VAL A 47 5.28 -6.10 -1.47
C VAL A 47 5.57 -7.36 -0.66
N LYS A 48 6.20 -8.37 -1.26
CA LYS A 48 6.50 -9.66 -0.62
C LYS A 48 7.83 -9.69 0.15
N ASP A 49 8.72 -8.72 -0.09
CA ASP A 49 10.08 -8.72 0.50
C ASP A 49 10.11 -8.06 1.88
N GLN A 50 9.82 -8.87 2.90
CA GLN A 50 9.84 -8.46 4.31
C GLN A 50 11.18 -7.86 4.77
N LYS A 51 12.31 -8.18 4.12
CA LYS A 51 13.62 -7.60 4.51
C LYS A 51 13.75 -6.13 4.10
N VAL A 52 13.13 -5.75 2.98
CA VAL A 52 13.13 -4.36 2.53
C VAL A 52 12.20 -3.53 3.42
N ASP A 53 11.04 -4.09 3.76
CA ASP A 53 10.06 -3.45 4.63
C ASP A 53 10.59 -3.23 6.06
N ALA A 54 11.29 -4.21 6.64
CA ALA A 54 11.93 -4.08 7.95
C ALA A 54 12.94 -2.90 8.05
N ARG A 55 13.41 -2.39 6.92
CA ARG A 55 14.32 -1.24 6.83
C ARG A 55 13.61 0.07 6.47
N GLY A 56 12.29 0.05 6.29
CA GLY A 56 11.46 1.20 5.95
C GLY A 56 11.64 1.71 4.52
N TYR A 57 12.24 0.92 3.62
CA TYR A 57 12.53 1.37 2.25
C TYR A 57 11.46 1.00 1.22
N ALA A 58 10.53 0.10 1.55
CA ALA A 58 9.55 -0.44 0.60
C ALA A 58 8.73 0.68 -0.06
N GLY A 59 8.14 1.57 0.74
CA GLY A 59 7.34 2.71 0.23
C GLY A 59 8.13 3.64 -0.69
N VAL A 60 9.37 3.99 -0.31
CA VAL A 60 10.25 4.86 -1.12
C VAL A 60 10.61 4.22 -2.45
N LEU A 61 10.93 2.92 -2.45
CA LEU A 61 11.27 2.19 -3.66
C LEU A 61 10.05 2.02 -4.57
N LEU A 62 8.88 1.72 -4.01
CA LEU A 62 7.62 1.67 -4.75
C LEU A 62 7.33 3.02 -5.43
N TYR A 63 7.45 4.13 -4.70
CA TYR A 63 7.33 5.48 -5.25
C TYR A 63 8.32 5.73 -6.39
N PHE A 64 9.60 5.44 -6.18
CA PHE A 64 10.64 5.62 -7.19
C PHE A 64 10.37 4.79 -8.47
N ILE A 65 10.02 3.51 -8.31
CA ILE A 65 9.73 2.59 -9.42
C ILE A 65 8.51 3.06 -10.20
N ASP A 66 7.49 3.55 -9.52
CA ASP A 66 6.26 4.03 -10.14
C ASP A 66 6.52 5.15 -11.15
N TYR A 67 7.33 6.13 -10.74
CA TYR A 67 7.75 7.24 -11.60
C TYR A 67 8.71 6.80 -12.70
N LEU A 68 9.68 5.94 -12.39
CA LEU A 68 10.68 5.53 -13.37
C LEU A 68 10.08 4.67 -14.49
N LEU A 69 9.16 3.77 -14.15
CA LEU A 69 8.50 2.85 -15.07
C LEU A 69 7.06 3.31 -15.38
N GLU A 70 6.90 4.55 -15.85
CA GLU A 70 5.60 5.11 -16.17
C GLU A 70 4.85 4.27 -17.23
N VAL A 71 3.58 3.94 -17.00
CA VAL A 71 2.73 3.20 -17.96
C VAL A 71 1.45 3.98 -18.25
N PRO A 72 0.75 3.70 -19.37
CA PRO A 72 -0.57 4.25 -19.66
C PRO A 72 -1.56 4.05 -18.51
N THR A 73 -2.55 4.94 -18.39
CA THR A 73 -3.51 4.96 -17.26
C THR A 73 -4.29 3.67 -17.12
N ASP A 74 -4.77 3.10 -18.23
CA ASP A 74 -5.46 1.80 -18.27
C ASP A 74 -4.61 0.67 -17.69
N MET A 75 -3.30 0.69 -17.95
CA MET A 75 -2.36 -0.27 -17.36
C MET A 75 -2.07 0.03 -15.88
N LYS A 76 -2.18 1.27 -15.41
CA LYS A 76 -2.06 1.57 -13.97
C LYS A 76 -3.24 1.00 -13.19
N GLU A 77 -4.44 1.13 -13.72
CA GLU A 77 -5.67 0.58 -13.13
C GLU A 77 -5.60 -0.95 -13.07
N ALA A 78 -5.21 -1.61 -14.17
CA ALA A 78 -5.00 -3.07 -14.16
C ALA A 78 -3.94 -3.49 -13.12
N LEU A 79 -2.87 -2.72 -12.97
CA LEU A 79 -1.84 -3.01 -11.97
C LEU A 79 -2.36 -2.88 -10.53
N GLN A 80 -3.26 -1.93 -10.28
CA GLN A 80 -3.89 -1.77 -8.96
C GLN A 80 -4.66 -3.03 -8.58
N GLU A 81 -5.53 -3.50 -9.48
CA GLU A 81 -6.33 -4.70 -9.27
C GLU A 81 -5.47 -5.95 -9.06
N GLU A 82 -4.34 -6.05 -9.75
CA GLU A 82 -3.42 -7.19 -9.61
C GLU A 82 -2.62 -7.17 -8.29
N ILE A 83 -2.31 -5.99 -7.73
CA ILE A 83 -1.43 -5.84 -6.55
C ILE A 83 -2.22 -5.69 -5.24
N GLU A 84 -3.43 -5.13 -5.26
CA GLU A 84 -4.31 -4.97 -4.09
C GLU A 84 -4.42 -6.24 -3.23
N PRO A 85 -4.76 -7.44 -3.76
CA PRO A 85 -4.89 -8.63 -2.94
C PRO A 85 -3.57 -9.06 -2.27
N MET A 86 -2.42 -8.74 -2.88
CA MET A 86 -1.10 -9.05 -2.29
C MET A 86 -0.79 -8.14 -1.11
N ILE A 87 -1.17 -6.86 -1.19
CA ILE A 87 -1.01 -5.91 -0.09
C ILE A 87 -1.90 -6.31 1.09
N GLU A 88 -3.14 -6.72 0.81
CA GLU A 88 -4.08 -7.18 1.82
C GLU A 88 -3.58 -8.47 2.51
N GLU A 89 -2.99 -9.41 1.76
CA GLU A 89 -2.46 -10.67 2.30
C GLU A 89 -1.21 -10.48 3.18
N GLU A 90 -0.23 -9.69 2.72
CA GLU A 90 1.04 -9.50 3.44
C GLU A 90 0.89 -8.60 4.67
N GLY A 91 -0.23 -7.90 4.83
CA GLY A 91 -0.50 -7.05 5.99
C GLY A 91 0.53 -5.94 6.15
N ILE A 92 1.07 -5.42 5.03
CA ILE A 92 2.13 -4.41 5.02
C ILE A 92 1.72 -3.25 5.92
N PRO A 93 2.54 -2.86 6.92
CA PRO A 93 2.22 -1.74 7.79
C PRO A 93 2.10 -0.45 6.99
N MET A 94 0.86 -0.06 6.67
CA MET A 94 0.54 1.15 5.90
C MET A 94 0.52 2.41 6.77
N GLY A 95 1.50 2.51 7.67
CA GLY A 95 1.67 3.67 8.55
C GLY A 95 1.87 4.96 7.74
N GLU A 96 1.61 6.10 8.38
CA GLU A 96 2.03 7.39 7.82
C GLU A 96 3.54 7.37 7.66
N THR A 97 4.01 7.24 6.42
CA THR A 97 5.44 7.38 6.12
C THR A 97 5.74 8.85 5.85
N GLU A 98 6.96 9.30 6.14
CA GLU A 98 7.42 10.65 5.76
C GLU A 98 7.52 10.83 4.23
N PHE A 99 7.35 9.74 3.47
CA PHE A 99 7.48 9.71 2.04
C PHE A 99 6.11 9.66 1.35
N PRO A 100 5.99 10.24 0.14
CA PRO A 100 4.77 10.15 -0.63
C PRO A 100 4.47 8.70 -1.06
N ASP A 101 3.19 8.33 -1.04
CA ASP A 101 2.72 7.05 -1.59
C ASP A 101 2.98 6.98 -3.09
N SER A 102 3.27 5.77 -3.59
CA SER A 102 3.25 5.47 -5.02
C SER A 102 1.91 5.91 -5.63
N PRO A 103 1.89 6.77 -6.68
CA PRO A 103 0.64 7.19 -7.32
C PRO A 103 -0.28 6.04 -7.76
N THR A 104 0.30 4.93 -8.21
CA THR A 104 -0.41 3.71 -8.59
C THR A 104 -1.05 3.08 -7.35
N LEU A 105 -0.35 2.97 -6.22
CA LEU A 105 -0.86 2.27 -5.04
C LEU A 105 -1.65 3.17 -4.06
N LYS A 106 -1.56 4.49 -4.23
CA LYS A 106 -2.24 5.47 -3.36
C LYS A 106 -3.73 5.18 -3.18
N PRO A 107 -4.53 4.85 -4.21
CA PRO A 107 -5.96 4.55 -4.01
C PRO A 107 -6.19 3.36 -3.08
N ILE A 108 -5.37 2.31 -3.19
CA ILE A 108 -5.41 1.12 -2.32
C ILE A 108 -5.08 1.53 -0.89
N TYR A 109 -4.01 2.30 -0.70
CA TYR A 109 -3.58 2.75 0.62
C TYR A 109 -4.57 3.70 1.30
N ASP A 110 -5.17 4.62 0.54
CA ASP A 110 -6.23 5.50 1.04
C ASP A 110 -7.46 4.69 1.50
N LYS A 111 -7.85 3.67 0.75
CA LYS A 111 -8.94 2.75 1.11
C LYS A 111 -8.62 2.02 2.41
N ILE A 112 -7.47 1.37 2.50
CA ILE A 112 -7.02 0.62 3.69
C ILE A 112 -6.98 1.54 4.92
N ARG A 113 -6.37 2.73 4.82
CA ARG A 113 -6.29 3.69 5.94
C ARG A 113 -7.68 4.16 6.38
N LYS A 114 -8.59 4.39 5.44
CA LYS A 114 -9.97 4.79 5.74
C LYS A 114 -10.74 3.67 6.44
N GLU A 115 -10.59 2.43 5.99
CA GLU A 115 -11.21 1.25 6.62
C GLU A 115 -10.64 1.00 8.01
N GLY A 116 -9.30 1.03 8.17
CA GLY A 116 -8.65 0.89 9.46
C GLY A 116 -9.06 1.98 10.46
N LYS A 117 -9.22 3.22 10.01
CA LYS A 117 -9.74 4.30 10.84
C LYS A 117 -11.17 4.03 11.31
N LYS A 118 -12.06 3.58 10.41
CA LYS A 118 -13.43 3.23 10.76
C LYS A 118 -13.50 2.11 11.78
N GLU A 119 -12.71 1.05 11.59
CA GLU A 119 -12.67 -0.09 12.51
C GLU A 119 -12.16 0.35 13.88
N THR A 120 -11.08 1.14 13.93
CA THR A 120 -10.55 1.69 15.19
C THR A 120 -11.61 2.54 15.91
N THR A 121 -12.31 3.41 15.18
CA THR A 121 -13.39 4.24 15.76
C THR A 121 -14.52 3.37 16.30
N LYS A 122 -14.90 2.30 15.59
CA LYS A 122 -15.92 1.34 16.01
C LYS A 122 -15.50 0.59 17.28
N GLU A 123 -14.26 0.13 17.36
CA GLU A 123 -13.71 -0.55 18.55
C GLU A 123 -13.72 0.37 19.78
N ILE A 124 -13.34 1.64 19.61
CA ILE A 124 -13.38 2.65 20.67
C ILE A 124 -14.83 2.85 21.14
N ALA A 125 -15.76 3.04 20.22
CA ALA A 125 -17.19 3.20 20.55
C ALA A 125 -17.74 1.98 21.31
N LEU A 126 -17.43 0.76 20.86
CA LEU A 126 -17.80 -0.49 21.55
C LEU A 126 -17.20 -0.57 22.96
N ALA A 127 -15.94 -0.18 23.13
CA ALA A 127 -15.29 -0.17 24.44
C ALA A 127 -15.93 0.85 25.40
N MET A 128 -16.37 2.00 24.88
CA MET A 128 -17.11 3.01 25.65
C MET A 128 -18.52 2.53 26.02
N LEU A 129 -19.26 1.93 25.07
CA LEU A 129 -20.58 1.34 25.35
C LEU A 129 -20.51 0.28 26.46
N ARG A 130 -19.52 -0.62 26.40
CA ARG A 130 -19.30 -1.66 27.42
C ARG A 130 -18.97 -1.08 28.81
N LYS A 131 -18.46 0.15 28.86
CA LYS A 131 -18.17 0.89 30.09
C LYS A 131 -19.33 1.81 30.52
N ASN A 132 -20.48 1.72 29.86
CA ASN A 132 -21.68 2.52 30.11
C ASN A 132 -21.46 4.04 29.99
N PHE A 133 -20.62 4.48 29.06
CA PHE A 133 -20.55 5.90 28.68
C PHE A 133 -21.88 6.33 28.03
N ALA A 134 -22.26 7.60 28.20
CA ALA A 134 -23.45 8.13 27.56
C ALA A 134 -23.26 8.26 26.04
N ASP A 135 -24.35 8.13 25.29
CA ASP A 135 -24.31 8.24 23.82
C ASP A 135 -23.71 9.57 23.37
N GLU A 136 -24.07 10.67 24.04
CA GLU A 136 -23.54 12.00 23.76
C GLU A 136 -22.01 12.04 23.86
N ASP A 137 -21.43 11.44 24.92
CA ASP A 137 -19.98 11.39 25.12
C ASP A 137 -19.30 10.54 24.03
N ILE A 138 -19.95 9.47 23.58
CA ILE A 138 -19.42 8.59 22.54
C ILE A 138 -19.41 9.33 21.19
N LEU A 139 -20.50 10.01 20.84
CA LEU A 139 -20.60 10.80 19.61
C LEU A 139 -19.56 11.92 19.59
N ASP A 140 -19.34 12.61 20.71
CA ASP A 140 -18.36 13.68 20.83
C ASP A 140 -16.91 13.17 20.69
N VAL A 141 -16.55 12.11 21.41
CA VAL A 141 -15.17 11.57 21.41
C VAL A 141 -14.82 10.89 20.09
N THR A 142 -15.75 10.13 19.52
CA THR A 142 -15.48 9.31 18.33
C THR A 142 -15.78 10.03 17.02
N GLY A 143 -16.62 11.09 17.06
CA GLY A 143 -17.06 11.84 15.90
C GLY A 143 -17.99 11.07 14.96
N ILE A 144 -18.54 9.93 15.38
CA ILE A 144 -19.51 9.15 14.60
C ILE A 144 -20.91 9.78 14.67
N THR A 145 -21.76 9.41 13.73
CA THR A 145 -23.17 9.83 13.70
C THR A 145 -24.04 8.98 14.63
N GLU A 146 -25.21 9.51 15.04
CA GLU A 146 -26.21 8.74 15.78
C GLU A 146 -26.60 7.44 15.06
N LYS A 147 -26.69 7.50 13.73
CA LYS A 147 -26.98 6.32 12.91
C LYS A 147 -25.89 5.26 13.07
N GLU A 148 -24.62 5.65 12.92
CA GLU A 148 -23.49 4.73 13.08
C GLU A 148 -23.42 4.17 14.50
N LEU A 149 -23.68 4.98 15.53
CA LEU A 149 -23.74 4.50 16.91
C LEU A 149 -24.88 3.47 17.12
N ASN A 150 -26.05 3.70 16.53
CA ASN A 150 -27.17 2.76 16.59
C ASN A 150 -26.88 1.46 15.84
N ASP A 151 -26.22 1.54 14.68
CA ASP A 151 -25.77 0.36 13.93
C ASP A 151 -24.79 -0.46 14.80
N ILE A 152 -23.83 0.20 15.46
CA ILE A 152 -22.88 -0.46 16.39
C ILE A 152 -23.60 -1.11 17.57
N LYS A 153 -24.60 -0.44 18.16
CA LYS A 153 -25.40 -1.00 19.26
C LYS A 153 -26.19 -2.23 18.86
N SER A 154 -26.60 -2.34 17.59
CA SER A 154 -27.34 -3.49 17.09
C SER A 154 -26.49 -4.76 16.96
N GLU A 155 -25.17 -4.62 17.02
CA GLU A 155 -24.20 -5.72 16.98
C GLU A 155 -23.74 -6.22 18.37
N LEU A 156 -24.17 -5.57 19.46
CA LEU A 156 -23.87 -5.95 20.85
C LEU A 156 -24.84 -7.02 21.38
#